data_AF-A0A257VUD9-F1
#
_entry.id   AF-A0A257VUD9-F1
#
_cell.length_a   1.000
_cell.length_b   1.000
_cell.length_c   1.000
_cell.angle_alpha   90.00
_cell.angle_beta   90.00
_cell.angle_gamma   90.00
#
_symmetry.space_group_name_H-M   'P 1'
#
loop_
_entity.id
_entity.type
_entity.pdbx_description
1 polymer ?
#
loop_
_entity_poly.entity_id
_entity_poly.type
_entity_poly.pdbx_seq_one_letter_code
_entity_poly.pdbx_strand_id
1 'polypeptide(L)'
;MADANPFQDPQRFERRVPPCAVVIFGANGDLTKRKLVPSLYRLAIERRLPQGFAIVGTSRTPLSDEAFREKMEASVREHLENSHFDEAVWEEFARG
;
A
#
# COMPACT_ATOMS: atom_id res chain seq x y z
N MET A 1 3.18 -13.71 -38.53
CA MET A 1 2.75 -14.10 -37.18
C MET A 1 3.20 -12.98 -36.27
N ALA A 2 2.27 -12.15 -35.77
CA ALA A 2 2.64 -11.03 -34.91
C ALA A 2 3.16 -11.60 -33.58
N ASP A 3 4.39 -11.24 -33.23
CA ASP A 3 5.01 -11.59 -31.95
C ASP A 3 4.06 -11.22 -30.80
N ALA A 4 3.81 -12.18 -29.92
CA ALA A 4 2.98 -11.98 -28.74
C ALA A 4 3.59 -10.85 -27.90
N ASN A 5 2.81 -9.79 -27.67
CA ASN A 5 3.25 -8.67 -26.85
C ASN A 5 3.60 -9.19 -25.45
N PRO A 6 4.86 -9.08 -24.99
CA PRO A 6 5.32 -9.66 -23.72
C PRO A 6 4.65 -9.03 -22.49
N PHE A 7 3.92 -7.92 -22.66
CA PHE A 7 3.14 -7.26 -21.61
C PHE A 7 1.65 -7.63 -21.61
N GLN A 8 1.19 -8.40 -22.60
CA GLN A 8 -0.16 -8.98 -22.62
C GLN A 8 -0.16 -10.29 -21.86
N ASP A 9 -0.24 -10.20 -20.53
CA ASP A 9 -0.60 -11.33 -19.68
C ASP A 9 -2.13 -11.31 -19.46
N PRO A 10 -2.90 -12.19 -20.12
CA PRO A 10 -4.35 -12.25 -19.97
C PRO A 10 -4.80 -12.62 -18.56
N GLN A 11 -3.93 -13.22 -17.74
CA GLN A 11 -4.22 -13.63 -16.37
C GLN A 11 -3.74 -12.62 -15.31
N ARG A 12 -3.15 -11.49 -15.73
CA ARG A 12 -2.55 -10.48 -14.82
C ARG A 12 -3.52 -9.96 -13.75
N PHE A 13 -4.82 -9.92 -14.05
CA PHE A 13 -5.86 -9.46 -13.12
C PHE A 13 -6.58 -10.60 -12.38
N GLU A 14 -6.46 -11.83 -12.85
CA GLU A 14 -7.08 -13.01 -12.22
C GLU A 14 -6.17 -13.67 -11.18
N ARG A 15 -4.86 -13.44 -11.27
CA ARG A 15 -3.87 -14.01 -10.37
C ARG A 15 -3.98 -13.38 -8.98
N ARG A 16 -4.56 -14.12 -8.03
CA ARG A 16 -4.52 -13.74 -6.60
C ARG A 16 -3.06 -13.72 -6.14
N VAL A 17 -2.63 -12.60 -5.58
CA VAL A 17 -1.30 -12.46 -4.99
C VAL A 17 -1.25 -13.34 -3.74
N PRO A 18 -0.20 -14.14 -3.51
CA PRO A 18 -0.04 -14.82 -2.23
C PRO A 18 0.18 -13.81 -1.09
N PRO A 19 -0.12 -14.14 0.17
CA PRO A 19 0.20 -13.29 1.32
C PRO A 19 1.67 -12.84 1.27
N CYS A 20 1.93 -11.55 1.51
CA CYS A 20 3.27 -10.99 1.43
C CYS A 20 3.45 -9.79 2.35
N ALA A 21 4.70 -9.53 2.71
CA ALA A 21 5.09 -8.32 3.42
C ALA A 21 5.89 -7.40 2.49
N VAL A 22 5.58 -6.11 2.50
CA VAL A 22 6.35 -5.07 1.80
C VAL A 22 7.21 -4.34 2.81
N VAL A 23 8.54 -4.42 2.61
CA VAL A 23 9.50 -3.71 3.46
C VAL A 23 9.88 -2.38 2.82
N ILE A 24 9.59 -1.27 3.48
CA ILE A 24 9.88 0.08 2.99
C ILE A 24 11.07 0.66 3.75
N PHE A 25 12.21 0.73 3.06
CA PHE A 25 13.38 1.47 3.54
C PHE A 25 13.18 2.98 3.31
N GLY A 26 13.36 3.77 4.36
CA GLY A 26 12.98 5.18 4.32
C GLY A 26 11.48 5.38 4.48
N ALA A 27 10.83 4.62 5.36
CA ALA A 27 9.39 4.69 5.59
C ALA A 27 8.90 6.10 6.01
N ASN A 28 9.74 6.88 6.69
CA ASN A 28 9.44 8.27 7.04
C ASN A 28 9.76 9.28 5.91
N GLY A 29 10.15 8.82 4.72
CA GLY A 29 10.50 9.66 3.57
C GLY A 29 9.29 10.28 2.87
N ASP A 30 9.56 11.24 1.99
CA ASP A 30 8.54 11.97 1.22
C ASP A 30 7.78 11.05 0.25
N LEU A 31 8.51 10.17 -0.45
CA LEU A 31 7.92 9.24 -1.41
C LEU A 31 6.93 8.27 -0.75
N THR A 32 7.26 7.78 0.45
CA THR A 32 6.41 6.86 1.20
C THR A 32 5.07 7.50 1.54
N LYS A 33 5.12 8.73 2.05
CA LYS A 33 3.97 9.55 2.42
C LYS A 33 3.12 9.91 1.21
N ARG A 34 3.73 10.46 0.17
CA ARG A 34 3.00 11.05 -0.95
C ARG A 34 2.50 10.05 -1.98
N LYS A 35 3.12 8.88 -2.07
CA LYS A 35 2.80 7.91 -3.13
C LYS A 35 2.68 6.48 -2.62
N LEU A 36 3.65 5.92 -1.91
CA LEU A 36 3.64 4.48 -1.62
C LEU A 36 2.46 4.08 -0.73
N VAL A 37 2.32 4.69 0.45
CA VAL A 37 1.26 4.34 1.41
C VAL A 37 -0.13 4.70 0.86
N PRO A 38 -0.37 5.89 0.28
CA PRO A 38 -1.66 6.18 -0.36
C PRO A 38 -2.02 5.18 -1.48
N SER A 39 -1.04 4.75 -2.29
CA SER A 39 -1.28 3.79 -3.38
C SER A 39 -1.55 2.38 -2.84
N LEU A 40 -0.86 1.94 -1.79
CA LEU A 40 -1.11 0.66 -1.14
C LEU A 40 -2.49 0.65 -0.46
N TYR A 41 -2.86 1.74 0.22
CA TYR A 41 -4.19 1.89 0.81
C TYR A 41 -5.29 1.87 -0.26
N ARG A 42 -5.06 2.50 -1.42
CA ARG A 42 -5.97 2.38 -2.56
C ARG A 42 -6.17 0.93 -3.01
N LEU A 43 -5.09 0.13 -3.06
CA LEU A 43 -5.23 -1.30 -3.36
C LEU A 43 -6.02 -2.05 -2.29
N ALA A 44 -5.96 -1.60 -1.03
CA ALA A 44 -6.79 -2.13 0.05
C ALA A 44 -8.29 -1.82 -0.20
N ILE A 45 -8.62 -0.56 -0.53
CA ILE A 45 -10.00 -0.14 -0.89
C ILE A 45 -10.53 -0.95 -2.08
N GLU A 46 -9.70 -1.15 -3.10
CA GLU A 46 -10.05 -1.94 -4.30
C GLU A 46 -10.12 -3.46 -4.01
N ARG A 47 -9.84 -3.91 -2.78
CA ARG A 47 -9.78 -5.33 -2.36
C ARG A 47 -8.79 -6.15 -3.19
N ARG A 48 -7.66 -5.53 -3.55
CA ARG A 48 -6.60 -6.12 -4.39
C ARG A 48 -5.38 -6.56 -3.60
N LEU A 49 -5.33 -6.29 -2.31
CA LEU A 49 -4.33 -6.85 -1.41
C LEU A 49 -4.74 -8.24 -0.93
N PRO A 50 -3.80 -9.18 -0.78
CA PRO A 50 -4.10 -10.48 -0.23
C PRO A 50 -4.40 -10.42 1.27
N GLN A 51 -5.16 -11.38 1.77
CA GLN A 51 -5.28 -11.61 3.21
C GLN A 51 -3.90 -11.94 3.77
N GLY A 52 -3.50 -11.30 4.88
CA GLY A 52 -2.15 -11.43 5.44
C GLY A 52 -1.10 -10.57 4.74
N PHE A 53 -1.51 -9.49 4.10
CA PHE A 53 -0.61 -8.43 3.66
C PHE A 53 -0.09 -7.62 4.86
N ALA A 54 1.18 -7.23 4.84
CA ALA A 54 1.80 -6.45 5.89
C ALA A 54 2.76 -5.39 5.34
N ILE A 55 2.92 -4.26 6.04
CA ILE A 55 3.90 -3.23 5.71
C ILE A 55 4.90 -3.09 6.85
N VAL A 56 6.17 -3.34 6.55
CA VAL A 56 7.26 -3.15 7.51
C VAL A 56 8.07 -1.91 7.12
N GLY A 57 7.92 -0.83 7.88
CA GLY A 57 8.67 0.39 7.67
C GLY A 57 9.98 0.42 8.45
N THR A 58 11.07 0.88 7.83
CA THR A 58 12.32 1.19 8.54
C THR A 58 12.87 2.55 8.12
N SER A 59 13.43 3.30 9.07
CA SER A 59 14.07 4.58 8.80
C SER A 59 15.13 4.92 9.85
N ARG A 60 15.98 5.91 9.58
CA ARG A 60 17.02 6.37 10.52
C ARG A 60 16.45 7.09 11.73
N THR A 61 15.28 7.72 11.58
CA THR A 61 14.63 8.45 12.67
C THR A 61 13.82 7.46 13.50
N PRO A 62 14.03 7.37 14.82
CA PRO A 62 13.20 6.54 15.68
C PRO A 62 11.77 7.08 15.65
N LEU A 63 10.82 6.17 15.46
CA LEU A 63 9.39 6.44 15.43
C LEU A 63 8.69 5.18 15.96
N SER A 64 7.71 5.35 16.85
CA SER A 64 6.87 4.23 17.27
C SER A 64 5.93 3.82 16.15
N ASP A 65 5.44 2.58 16.21
CA ASP A 65 4.48 2.08 15.23
C ASP A 65 3.19 2.91 15.24
N GLU A 66 2.72 3.34 16.42
CA GLU A 66 1.55 4.20 16.57
C GLU A 66 1.76 5.57 15.89
N ALA A 67 2.89 6.22 16.17
CA ALA A 67 3.21 7.52 15.58
C ALA A 67 3.43 7.40 14.06
N PHE A 68 3.93 6.24 13.58
CA PHE A 68 4.02 5.96 12.16
C PHE A 68 2.62 5.82 11.53
N ARG A 69 1.72 5.04 12.13
CA ARG A 69 0.33 4.87 11.66
C ARG A 69 -0.40 6.20 11.58
N GLU A 70 -0.39 7.00 12.64
CA GLU A 70 -1.03 8.32 12.68
C GLU A 70 -0.52 9.25 11.56
N LYS A 71 0.82 9.26 11.36
CA LYS A 71 1.44 10.07 10.32
C LYS A 71 1.08 9.59 8.91
N MET A 72 1.02 8.28 8.71
CA MET A 72 0.63 7.71 7.42
C MET A 72 -0.84 7.94 7.15
N GLU A 73 -1.70 7.89 8.16
CA GLU A 73 -3.14 8.19 8.04
C GLU A 73 -3.35 9.61 7.52
N ALA A 74 -2.74 10.59 8.18
CA ALA A 74 -2.82 11.98 7.76
C ALA A 74 -2.35 12.14 6.30
N SER A 75 -1.27 11.45 5.95
CA SER A 75 -0.72 11.48 4.60
C SER A 75 -1.62 10.82 3.56
N VAL A 76 -2.29 9.72 3.91
CA VAL A 76 -3.29 9.08 3.05
C VAL A 76 -4.48 10.01 2.86
N ARG A 77 -5.02 10.60 3.93
CA ARG A 77 -6.12 11.56 3.84
C ARG A 77 -5.78 12.76 2.94
N GLU A 78 -4.52 13.20 2.93
CA GLU A 78 -4.05 14.31 2.10
C GLU A 78 -3.80 13.92 0.63
N HIS A 79 -3.26 12.73 0.37
CA HIS A 79 -2.74 12.35 -0.96
C HIS A 79 -3.52 11.23 -1.66
N LEU A 80 -4.64 10.77 -1.10
CA LEU A 80 -5.49 9.78 -1.75
C LEU A 80 -6.15 10.38 -2.98
N GLU A 81 -5.70 9.95 -4.16
CA GLU A 81 -6.24 10.39 -5.45
C GLU A 81 -7.36 9.44 -5.92
N ASN A 82 -8.50 10.02 -6.33
CA ASN A 82 -9.61 9.31 -6.99
C ASN A 82 -10.23 8.17 -6.16
N SER A 83 -10.26 8.30 -4.83
CA SER A 83 -10.93 7.37 -3.91
C SER A 83 -11.32 8.10 -2.62
N HIS A 84 -12.32 7.59 -1.91
CA HIS A 84 -12.71 8.10 -0.60
C HIS A 84 -11.96 7.36 0.50
N PHE A 85 -11.62 8.08 1.56
CA PHE A 85 -11.08 7.47 2.77
C PHE A 85 -12.21 6.73 3.51
N ASP A 86 -11.96 5.46 3.83
CA ASP A 86 -12.85 4.60 4.59
C ASP A 86 -12.16 4.20 5.90
N GLU A 87 -12.76 4.59 7.02
CA GLU A 87 -12.22 4.37 8.37
C GLU A 87 -12.04 2.88 8.69
N ALA A 88 -13.01 2.04 8.32
CA ALA A 88 -12.96 0.62 8.62
C ALA A 88 -11.85 -0.08 7.82
N VAL A 89 -11.67 0.33 6.56
CA VAL A 89 -10.57 -0.19 5.71
C VAL A 89 -9.22 0.29 6.25
N TRP A 90 -9.14 1.53 6.77
CA TRP A 90 -7.91 2.05 7.36
C TRP A 90 -7.52 1.31 8.63
N GLU A 91 -8.45 1.06 9.55
CA GLU A 91 -8.19 0.30 10.77
C GLU A 91 -7.66 -1.11 10.50
N GLU A 92 -8.18 -1.77 9.46
CA GLU A 92 -7.67 -3.08 9.03
C GLU A 92 -6.29 -2.96 8.38
N PHE A 93 -6.11 -2.00 7.47
CA PHE A 93 -4.84 -1.77 6.77
C PHE A 93 -3.71 -1.38 7.72
N ALA A 94 -3.96 -0.53 8.70
CA ALA A 94 -2.96 -0.03 9.65
C ALA A 94 -2.53 -1.08 10.70
N ARG A 95 -3.28 -2.19 10.82
CA ARG A 95 -2.94 -3.29 11.73
C ARG A 95 -1.81 -4.17 11.20
N GLY A 96 -1.67 -4.26 9.87
CA GLY A 96 -0.70 -5.09 9.15
C GLY A 96 0.59 -4.36 8.78
#